data_AF-A0A8S2DJF1-F1
#
_entry.id   AF-A0A8S2DJF1-F1
#
_cell.length_a   1.000
_cell.length_b   1.000
_cell.length_c   1.000
_cell.angle_alpha   90.00
_cell.angle_beta   90.00
_cell.angle_gamma   90.00
#
_symmetry.space_group_name_H-M   'P 1'
#
loop_
_entity.id
_entity.type
_entity.pdbx_description
1 polymer ?
#
loop_
_entity_poly.entity_id
_entity_poly.type
_entity_poly.pdbx_seq_one_letter_code
_entity_poly.pdbx_strand_id
1 'polypeptide(L)'
;MCPYKCQYKQRNLPNPLAVELLSRLKCGYFQINCNKCQLKYQRKDRHSATLCLQNQIKNQNGLFESRLTAATNDFKLQIELLMNSDKEKQTLIQNLALEIQISKNKITQQQEIITRLEQNDQKKEATIKKLNQVIETLQDVRKVIQFDNIPNATKVIGLVPNGYCGTNWNNVAHMHISTAQEYDKQGYCFTNAFSPSNKYVAFNSGGNSMSILSTTNMKTFTAESFEASSATNNDLNFTISALRNGHELCRKAVTLTNALTLITLNWTNIDTIRFQIPAEKYIAVSRINLLS
;
A
#
# COMPACT_ATOMS: atom_id res chain seq x y z
N MET A 1 0.32 -25.98 -25.79
CA MET A 1 1.57 -25.32 -26.22
C MET A 1 1.64 -25.36 -27.74
N CYS A 2 1.71 -24.21 -28.40
CA CYS A 2 1.78 -24.11 -29.86
C CYS A 2 3.26 -23.89 -30.28
N PRO A 3 3.83 -24.64 -31.24
CA PRO A 3 5.27 -24.66 -31.45
C PRO A 3 5.69 -23.83 -32.66
N TYR A 4 5.60 -22.49 -32.67
CA TYR A 4 6.33 -21.67 -33.65
C TYR A 4 6.72 -20.28 -33.12
N LYS A 5 7.97 -19.90 -33.43
CA LYS A 5 8.71 -18.70 -33.01
C LYS A 5 7.98 -17.39 -33.34
N CYS A 6 7.62 -16.62 -32.33
CA CYS A 6 7.42 -15.17 -32.48
C CYS A 6 8.79 -14.52 -32.74
N GLN A 7 8.97 -13.90 -33.91
CA GLN A 7 10.14 -13.07 -34.17
C GLN A 7 10.02 -11.78 -33.34
N TYR A 8 10.62 -11.79 -32.16
CA TYR A 8 11.00 -10.58 -31.43
C TYR A 8 12.37 -10.14 -31.95
N LYS A 9 12.52 -8.86 -32.31
CA LYS A 9 13.84 -8.21 -32.24
C LYS A 9 14.19 -8.06 -30.75
N GLN A 10 14.80 -9.11 -30.20
CA GLN A 10 15.26 -9.17 -28.81
C GLN A 10 16.46 -8.23 -28.58
N ARG A 11 16.42 -7.46 -27.49
CA ARG A 11 17.52 -7.49 -26.53
C ARG A 11 17.09 -8.41 -25.39
N ASN A 12 17.94 -9.36 -25.07
CA ASN A 12 17.72 -10.56 -24.24
C ASN A 12 17.11 -10.29 -22.87
N LEU A 13 16.16 -11.14 -22.43
CA LEU A 13 16.00 -11.59 -21.03
C LEU A 13 15.14 -12.89 -20.98
N PRO A 14 15.42 -13.87 -20.10
CA PRO A 14 14.75 -15.17 -20.06
C PRO A 14 13.87 -15.32 -18.80
N ASN A 15 12.61 -14.86 -18.80
CA ASN A 15 11.65 -15.27 -17.75
C ASN A 15 10.19 -14.92 -18.12
N PRO A 16 9.22 -15.84 -18.00
CA PRO A 16 7.77 -15.56 -18.05
C PRO A 16 7.30 -14.45 -17.10
N LEU A 17 7.96 -14.23 -15.96
CA LEU A 17 7.67 -13.14 -15.00
C LEU A 17 7.94 -11.73 -15.58
N ALA A 18 8.73 -11.60 -16.65
CA ALA A 18 9.01 -10.31 -17.26
C ALA A 18 7.78 -9.74 -18.01
N VAL A 19 6.85 -10.60 -18.45
CA VAL A 19 5.64 -10.19 -19.19
C VAL A 19 4.64 -9.48 -18.28
N GLU A 20 4.57 -9.89 -17.01
CA GLU A 20 3.68 -9.28 -16.01
C GLU A 20 4.20 -7.92 -15.53
N LEU A 21 5.52 -7.76 -15.44
CA LEU A 21 6.19 -6.48 -15.13
C LEU A 21 6.03 -5.43 -16.23
N LEU A 22 6.02 -5.84 -17.50
CA LEU A 22 5.82 -4.93 -18.63
C LEU A 22 4.38 -4.37 -18.71
N SER A 23 3.40 -5.03 -18.11
CA SER A 23 2.01 -4.54 -18.04
C SER A 23 1.84 -3.30 -17.16
N ARG A 24 2.83 -3.00 -16.29
CA ARG A 24 2.87 -1.83 -15.40
C ARG A 24 3.60 -0.61 -16.00
N LEU A 25 4.26 -0.76 -17.15
CA LEU A 25 4.94 0.36 -17.80
C LEU A 25 3.94 1.18 -18.63
N LYS A 26 3.74 2.43 -18.21
CA LYS A 26 3.12 3.47 -19.01
C LYS A 26 3.99 3.72 -20.25
N CYS A 27 3.33 3.80 -21.40
CA CYS A 27 3.83 4.18 -22.73
C CYS A 27 4.56 3.10 -23.53
N GLY A 28 3.90 2.70 -24.62
CA GLY A 28 4.47 1.91 -25.72
C GLY A 28 3.37 1.45 -26.68
N TYR A 29 3.29 2.07 -27.85
CA TYR A 29 2.40 1.66 -28.94
C TYR A 29 2.86 0.28 -29.43
N PHE A 30 2.00 -0.73 -29.43
CA PHE A 30 2.31 -1.99 -30.09
C PHE A 30 1.10 -2.49 -30.88
N GLN A 31 1.39 -2.96 -32.09
CA GLN A 31 0.42 -3.57 -32.99
C GLN A 31 0.74 -5.06 -33.07
N ILE A 32 -0.22 -5.89 -32.69
CA ILE A 32 -0.12 -7.34 -32.87
C ILE A 32 -0.93 -7.69 -34.11
N ASN A 33 -0.27 -8.26 -35.11
CA ASN A 33 -0.92 -8.87 -36.26
C ASN A 33 -0.77 -10.39 -36.13
N CYS A 34 -1.88 -11.11 -36.13
CA CYS A 34 -1.85 -12.56 -36.26
C CYS A 34 -2.14 -12.98 -37.69
N ASN A 35 -1.15 -13.51 -38.38
CA ASN A 35 -1.23 -13.87 -39.80
C ASN A 35 -2.25 -14.98 -40.08
N LYS A 36 -2.65 -15.75 -39.05
CA LYS A 36 -3.57 -16.90 -39.19
C LYS A 36 -5.04 -16.51 -39.04
N CYS A 37 -5.36 -15.53 -38.20
CA CYS A 37 -6.75 -15.06 -38.02
C CYS A 37 -6.99 -13.64 -38.54
N GLN A 38 -5.98 -13.02 -39.19
CA GLN A 38 -6.03 -11.67 -39.76
C GLN A 38 -6.43 -10.55 -38.77
N LEU A 39 -6.44 -10.83 -37.47
CA LEU A 39 -6.79 -9.86 -36.44
C LEU A 39 -5.65 -8.85 -36.24
N LYS A 40 -6.00 -7.57 -36.37
CA LYS A 40 -5.15 -6.42 -36.06
C LYS A 40 -5.60 -5.83 -34.73
N TYR A 41 -4.74 -5.86 -33.73
CA TYR A 41 -4.99 -5.16 -32.46
C TYR A 41 -4.23 -3.83 -32.45
N GLN A 42 -4.95 -2.73 -32.27
CA GLN A 42 -4.39 -1.39 -32.14
C GLN A 42 -4.93 -0.76 -30.86
N ARG A 43 -4.06 -0.54 -29.87
CA ARG A 43 -4.45 0.08 -28.60
C ARG A 43 -4.57 1.59 -28.80
N LYS A 44 -5.77 2.08 -29.15
CA LYS A 44 -6.08 3.52 -29.18
C LYS A 44 -6.77 4.03 -27.92
N ASP A 45 -7.47 3.18 -27.17
CA ASP A 45 -8.16 3.58 -25.93
C ASP A 45 -7.98 2.54 -24.82
N ARG A 46 -8.33 2.94 -23.58
CA ARG A 46 -8.36 2.08 -22.38
C ARG A 46 -9.43 0.97 -22.50
N HIS A 47 -9.30 0.10 -23.49
CA HIS A 47 -9.94 -1.20 -23.46
C HIS A 47 -9.23 -2.05 -22.40
N SER A 48 -9.95 -2.47 -21.36
CA SER A 48 -9.41 -3.42 -20.39
C SER A 48 -9.06 -4.70 -21.14
N ALA A 49 -7.88 -5.26 -20.87
CA ALA A 49 -7.46 -6.54 -21.45
C ALA A 49 -8.54 -7.62 -21.23
N THR A 50 -9.28 -7.51 -20.13
CA THR A 50 -10.44 -8.34 -19.76
C THR A 50 -11.54 -8.35 -20.83
N LEU A 51 -11.95 -7.20 -21.37
CA LEU A 51 -13.02 -7.15 -22.39
C LEU A 51 -12.58 -7.79 -23.71
N CYS A 52 -11.30 -7.62 -24.06
CA CYS A 52 -10.70 -8.23 -25.26
C CYS A 52 -10.63 -9.76 -25.13
N LEU A 53 -10.19 -10.26 -23.97
CA LEU A 53 -10.18 -11.69 -23.64
C LEU A 53 -11.58 -12.30 -23.64
N GLN A 54 -12.57 -11.63 -23.05
CA GLN A 54 -13.97 -12.08 -23.06
C GLN A 54 -14.53 -12.20 -24.49
N ASN A 55 -14.24 -11.23 -25.35
CA ASN A 55 -14.66 -11.28 -26.76
C ASN A 55 -13.92 -12.36 -27.56
N GLN A 56 -12.63 -12.61 -27.27
CA GLN A 56 -11.90 -13.72 -27.89
C GLN A 56 -12.45 -15.08 -27.49
N ILE A 57 -12.80 -15.27 -26.21
CA ILE A 57 -13.42 -16.51 -25.72
C ILE A 57 -14.80 -16.70 -26.35
N LYS A 58 -15.64 -15.67 -26.41
CA LYS A 58 -16.95 -15.75 -27.11
C LYS A 58 -16.80 -16.12 -28.58
N ASN A 59 -15.88 -15.49 -29.30
CA ASN A 59 -15.64 -15.78 -30.71
C ASN A 59 -15.07 -17.20 -30.93
N GLN A 60 -14.23 -17.69 -30.02
CA GLN A 60 -13.73 -19.07 -30.07
C GLN A 60 -14.81 -20.10 -29.76
N ASN A 61 -15.73 -19.81 -28.84
CA ASN A 61 -16.85 -20.71 -28.52
C ASN A 61 -17.80 -20.87 -29.72
N GLY A 62 -18.14 -19.79 -30.43
CA GLY A 62 -18.95 -19.88 -31.66
C GLY A 62 -18.23 -20.63 -32.81
N LEU A 63 -16.91 -20.45 -32.93
CA LEU A 63 -16.07 -21.21 -33.86
C LEU A 63 -15.94 -22.69 -33.49
N PHE A 64 -16.01 -23.02 -32.20
CA PHE A 64 -15.98 -24.39 -31.71
C PHE A 64 -17.31 -25.10 -32.01
N GLU A 65 -18.46 -24.47 -31.73
CA GLU A 65 -19.79 -25.05 -32.03
C GLU A 65 -19.99 -25.31 -33.53
N SER A 66 -19.61 -24.36 -34.39
CA SER A 66 -19.68 -24.53 -35.84
C SER A 66 -18.78 -25.66 -36.35
N ARG A 67 -17.56 -25.78 -35.82
CA ARG A 67 -16.65 -26.90 -36.14
C ARG A 67 -17.16 -28.24 -35.64
N LEU A 68 -17.74 -28.28 -34.46
CA LEU A 68 -18.33 -29.49 -33.89
C LEU A 68 -19.50 -29.97 -34.77
N THR A 69 -20.34 -29.04 -35.22
CA THR A 69 -21.47 -29.32 -36.12
C THR A 69 -20.98 -29.85 -37.47
N ALA A 70 -19.97 -29.20 -38.06
CA ALA A 70 -19.38 -29.64 -39.32
C ALA A 70 -18.74 -31.03 -39.20
N ALA A 71 -17.96 -31.29 -38.14
CA ALA A 71 -17.37 -32.60 -37.89
C ALA A 71 -18.44 -33.69 -37.66
N THR A 72 -19.55 -33.36 -36.99
CA THR A 72 -20.66 -34.30 -36.78
C THR A 72 -21.33 -34.68 -38.11
N ASN A 73 -21.53 -33.71 -39.00
CA ASN A 73 -22.11 -33.95 -40.32
C ASN A 73 -21.18 -34.78 -41.21
N ASP A 74 -19.87 -34.49 -41.18
CA ASP A 74 -18.87 -35.21 -41.97
C ASP A 74 -18.72 -36.67 -41.50
N PHE A 75 -18.74 -36.89 -40.18
CA PHE A 75 -18.71 -38.23 -39.58
C PHE A 75 -19.96 -39.05 -39.92
N LYS A 76 -21.13 -38.41 -39.95
CA LYS A 76 -22.39 -39.04 -40.35
C LYS A 76 -22.34 -39.52 -41.80
N LEU A 77 -21.78 -38.72 -42.71
CA LEU A 77 -21.62 -39.07 -44.12
C LEU A 77 -20.66 -40.25 -44.31
N GLN A 78 -19.56 -40.31 -43.56
CA GLN A 78 -18.61 -41.43 -43.60
C GLN A 78 -19.23 -42.74 -43.11
N ILE A 79 -20.06 -42.69 -42.06
CA ILE A 79 -20.79 -43.87 -41.55
C ILE A 79 -21.77 -44.42 -42.61
N GLU A 80 -22.45 -43.54 -43.35
CA GLU A 80 -23.37 -43.93 -44.42
C GLU A 80 -22.65 -44.67 -45.56
N LEU A 81 -21.41 -44.27 -45.86
CA LEU A 81 -20.58 -44.81 -46.94
C LEU A 81 -19.84 -46.12 -46.58
N LEU A 82 -19.57 -46.39 -45.31
CA LEU A 82 -18.65 -47.48 -44.89
C LEU A 82 -19.32 -48.74 -44.33
N MET A 83 -20.62 -48.73 -44.02
CA MET A 83 -21.28 -49.88 -43.38
C MET A 83 -22.32 -50.55 -44.28
N ASN A 84 -22.18 -51.88 -44.44
CA ASN A 84 -22.99 -52.70 -45.34
C ASN A 84 -24.24 -53.31 -44.68
N SER A 85 -24.38 -53.22 -43.34
CA SER A 85 -25.59 -53.66 -42.64
C SER A 85 -26.18 -52.56 -41.73
N ASP A 86 -27.51 -52.43 -41.75
CA ASP A 86 -28.23 -51.44 -40.94
C ASP A 86 -28.04 -51.64 -39.42
N LYS A 87 -27.77 -52.88 -39.00
CA LYS A 87 -27.57 -53.23 -37.59
C LYS A 87 -26.26 -52.67 -37.03
N GLU A 88 -25.18 -52.71 -37.80
CA GLU A 88 -23.89 -52.13 -37.40
C GLU A 88 -23.97 -50.61 -37.35
N LYS A 89 -24.67 -49.98 -38.31
CA LYS A 89 -24.95 -48.54 -38.31
C LYS A 89 -25.71 -48.11 -37.05
N GLN A 90 -26.79 -48.82 -36.70
CA GLN A 90 -27.58 -48.53 -35.50
C GLN A 90 -26.75 -48.67 -34.22
N THR A 91 -25.91 -49.69 -34.13
CA THR A 91 -25.04 -49.92 -32.95
C THR A 91 -24.03 -48.79 -32.79
N LEU A 92 -23.38 -48.35 -33.88
CA LEU A 92 -22.43 -47.23 -33.81
C LEU A 92 -23.13 -45.91 -33.45
N ILE A 93 -24.30 -45.65 -34.02
CA ILE A 93 -25.10 -44.45 -33.69
C ILE A 93 -25.44 -44.43 -32.19
N GLN A 94 -25.84 -45.57 -31.61
CA GLN A 94 -26.12 -45.69 -30.18
C GLN A 94 -24.88 -45.43 -29.32
N ASN A 95 -23.72 -46.00 -29.69
CA ASN A 95 -22.46 -45.77 -28.97
C ASN A 95 -22.03 -44.29 -29.03
N LEU A 96 -22.10 -43.66 -30.20
CA LEU A 96 -21.78 -42.24 -30.35
C LEU A 96 -22.75 -41.35 -29.55
N ALA A 97 -24.04 -41.66 -29.55
CA ALA A 97 -25.02 -40.93 -28.75
C ALA A 97 -24.70 -41.00 -27.25
N LEU A 98 -24.27 -42.17 -26.77
CA LEU A 98 -23.83 -42.35 -25.38
C LEU A 98 -22.56 -41.55 -25.06
N GLU A 99 -21.54 -41.59 -25.92
CA GLU A 99 -20.31 -40.81 -25.73
C GLU A 99 -20.55 -39.29 -25.74
N ILE A 100 -21.44 -38.82 -26.63
CA ILE A 100 -21.89 -37.43 -26.65
C ILE A 100 -22.56 -37.08 -25.32
N GLN A 101 -23.44 -37.93 -24.81
CA GLN A 101 -24.13 -37.68 -23.55
C GLN A 101 -23.17 -37.64 -22.36
N ILE A 102 -22.19 -38.55 -22.30
CA ILE A 102 -21.12 -38.55 -21.28
C ILE A 102 -20.31 -37.25 -21.37
N SER A 103 -19.96 -36.81 -22.58
CA SER A 103 -19.19 -35.58 -22.80
C SER A 103 -19.97 -34.34 -22.39
N LYS A 104 -21.28 -34.28 -22.68
CA LYS A 104 -22.18 -33.21 -22.20
C LYS A 104 -22.20 -33.13 -20.68
N ASN A 105 -22.36 -34.27 -20.00
CA ASN A 105 -22.36 -34.31 -18.53
C ASN A 105 -21.02 -33.81 -17.95
N LYS A 106 -19.88 -34.20 -18.55
CA LYS A 106 -18.54 -33.71 -18.15
C LYS A 106 -18.40 -32.19 -18.35
N ILE A 107 -18.90 -31.65 -19.46
CA ILE A 107 -18.89 -30.20 -19.73
C ILE A 107 -19.74 -29.46 -18.70
N THR A 108 -20.94 -29.95 -18.39
CA THR A 108 -21.80 -29.35 -17.36
C THR A 108 -21.11 -29.35 -16.00
N GLN A 109 -20.49 -30.47 -15.60
CA GLN A 109 -19.74 -30.54 -14.34
C GLN A 109 -18.57 -29.55 -14.31
N GLN A 110 -17.84 -29.37 -15.42
CA GLN A 110 -16.76 -28.39 -15.51
C GLN A 110 -17.29 -26.95 -15.42
N GLN A 111 -18.43 -26.64 -16.04
CA GLN A 111 -19.08 -25.33 -15.95
C GLN A 111 -19.45 -25.00 -14.50
N GLU A 112 -20.02 -25.96 -13.76
CA GLU A 112 -20.31 -25.78 -12.33
C GLU A 112 -19.05 -25.50 -11.50
N ILE A 113 -17.94 -26.20 -11.78
CA ILE A 113 -16.65 -25.95 -11.11
C ILE A 113 -16.15 -24.55 -11.42
N ILE A 114 -16.20 -24.11 -12.68
CA ILE A 114 -15.78 -22.76 -13.09
C ILE A 114 -16.61 -21.70 -12.36
N THR A 115 -17.93 -21.84 -12.32
CA THR A 115 -18.80 -20.90 -11.60
C THR A 115 -18.48 -20.82 -10.11
N ARG A 116 -18.20 -21.96 -9.46
CA ARG A 116 -17.76 -21.97 -8.04
C ARG A 116 -16.43 -21.27 -7.83
N LEU A 117 -15.48 -21.42 -8.75
CA LEU A 117 -14.19 -20.73 -8.70
C LEU A 117 -14.36 -19.21 -8.87
N GLU A 118 -15.19 -18.77 -9.81
CA GLU A 118 -15.50 -17.35 -10.03
C GLU A 118 -16.15 -16.72 -8.78
N GLN A 119 -17.09 -17.41 -8.14
CA GLN A 119 -17.70 -16.96 -6.88
C GLN A 119 -16.67 -16.85 -5.74
N ASN A 120 -15.75 -17.82 -5.65
CA ASN A 120 -14.68 -17.80 -4.64
C ASN A 120 -13.71 -16.64 -4.87
N ASP A 121 -13.37 -16.33 -6.11
CA ASP A 121 -12.48 -15.21 -6.42
C ASP A 121 -13.15 -13.86 -6.15
N GLN A 122 -14.44 -13.69 -6.46
CA GLN A 122 -15.21 -12.51 -6.05
C GLN A 122 -15.24 -12.33 -4.53
N LYS A 123 -15.40 -13.43 -3.76
CA LYS A 123 -15.36 -13.38 -2.29
C LYS A 123 -13.97 -12.98 -1.77
N LYS A 124 -12.89 -13.43 -2.40
CA LYS A 124 -11.52 -13.02 -2.07
C LYS A 124 -11.29 -11.55 -2.36
N GLU A 125 -11.71 -11.05 -3.53
CA GLU A 125 -11.61 -9.62 -3.88
C GLU A 125 -12.35 -8.73 -2.88
N ALA A 126 -13.56 -9.13 -2.48
CA ALA A 126 -14.31 -8.42 -1.44
C ALA A 126 -13.58 -8.41 -0.09
N THR A 127 -12.90 -9.50 0.27
CA THR A 127 -12.10 -9.59 1.50
C THR A 127 -10.86 -8.71 1.43
N ILE A 128 -10.13 -8.72 0.31
CA ILE A 128 -8.97 -7.84 0.07
C ILE A 128 -9.39 -6.37 0.18
N LYS A 129 -10.53 -5.99 -0.41
CA LYS A 129 -11.05 -4.62 -0.32
C LYS A 129 -11.31 -4.21 1.13
N LYS A 130 -11.92 -5.08 1.93
CA LYS A 130 -12.14 -4.82 3.37
C LYS A 130 -10.83 -4.67 4.14
N LEU A 131 -9.84 -5.54 3.88
CA LEU A 131 -8.52 -5.46 4.52
C LEU A 131 -7.80 -4.14 4.17
N ASN A 132 -7.86 -3.71 2.91
CA ASN A 132 -7.26 -2.44 2.51
C ASN A 132 -7.91 -1.25 3.21
N GLN A 133 -9.24 -1.25 3.36
CA GLN A 133 -9.93 -0.20 4.11
C GLN A 133 -9.50 -0.18 5.58
N VAL A 134 -9.29 -1.34 6.21
CA VAL A 134 -8.76 -1.43 7.58
C VAL A 134 -7.32 -0.89 7.65
N ILE A 135 -6.46 -1.24 6.69
CA ILE A 135 -5.08 -0.75 6.63
C ILE A 135 -5.05 0.77 6.48
N GLU A 136 -5.86 1.35 5.60
CA GLU A 136 -5.96 2.81 5.42
C GLU A 136 -6.39 3.49 6.72
N THR A 137 -7.37 2.90 7.43
CA THR A 137 -7.82 3.40 8.74
C THR A 137 -6.71 3.33 9.79
N LEU A 138 -5.92 2.26 9.81
CA LEU A 138 -4.79 2.11 10.75
C LEU A 138 -3.61 3.01 10.42
N GLN A 139 -3.37 3.31 9.14
CA GLN A 139 -2.31 4.23 8.72
C GLN A 139 -2.66 5.68 9.06
N ASP A 140 -3.93 6.08 8.99
CA ASP A 140 -4.40 7.40 9.41
C ASP A 140 -4.23 7.63 10.93
N VAL A 141 -4.23 6.54 11.71
CA VAL A 141 -4.00 6.56 13.17
C VAL A 141 -2.54 6.85 13.51
N ARG A 142 -1.56 6.35 12.73
CA ARG A 142 -0.13 6.53 13.03
C ARG A 142 0.42 7.84 12.49
N LYS A 143 0.71 8.76 13.40
CA LYS A 143 1.23 10.09 13.10
C LYS A 143 2.68 10.20 13.54
N VAL A 144 3.56 10.31 12.55
CA VAL A 144 4.95 10.71 12.77
C VAL A 144 5.01 12.23 12.66
N ILE A 145 5.16 12.88 13.81
CA ILE A 145 5.32 14.34 13.88
C ILE A 145 6.78 14.67 13.62
N GLN A 146 7.02 15.37 12.53
CA GLN A 146 8.31 15.96 12.16
C GLN A 146 8.06 17.45 11.96
N PHE A 147 8.86 18.31 12.58
CA PHE A 147 8.63 19.76 12.62
C PHE A 147 8.95 20.49 11.30
N ASP A 148 9.05 19.75 10.20
CA ASP A 148 9.55 20.18 8.90
C ASP A 148 8.53 20.97 8.08
N ASN A 149 7.25 20.79 8.41
CA ASN A 149 6.10 21.37 7.71
C ASN A 149 5.26 22.27 8.61
N ILE A 150 5.86 22.89 9.63
CA ILE A 150 5.17 23.88 10.45
C ILE A 150 4.64 25.01 9.53
N PRO A 151 3.32 25.30 9.55
CA PRO A 151 2.74 26.35 8.73
C PRO A 151 3.34 27.71 9.03
N ASN A 152 3.63 28.50 8.00
CA ASN A 152 4.20 29.85 8.11
C ASN A 152 5.53 29.92 8.89
N ALA A 153 6.28 28.82 8.94
CA ALA A 153 7.57 28.82 9.60
C ALA A 153 8.50 29.85 8.95
N THR A 154 8.87 30.86 9.73
CA THR A 154 9.86 31.87 9.35
C THR A 154 11.26 31.41 9.72
N LYS A 155 12.30 32.13 9.26
CA LYS A 155 13.67 31.89 9.74
C LYS A 155 13.83 32.14 11.24
N VAL A 156 13.04 33.06 11.81
CA VAL A 156 13.09 33.42 13.23
C VAL A 156 12.37 32.40 14.14
N ILE A 157 12.64 32.49 15.44
CA ILE A 157 11.98 31.69 16.47
C ILE A 157 10.46 31.96 16.47
N GLY A 158 9.67 30.89 16.38
CA GLY A 158 8.21 30.93 16.49
C GLY A 158 7.70 29.84 17.43
N LEU A 159 6.47 29.96 17.93
CA LEU A 159 5.81 28.88 18.67
C LEU A 159 5.22 27.86 17.71
N VAL A 160 5.26 26.57 18.07
CA VAL A 160 4.55 25.55 17.33
C VAL A 160 3.04 25.82 17.45
N PRO A 161 2.30 25.96 16.33
CA PRO A 161 0.91 26.37 16.39
C PRO A 161 0.02 25.28 16.99
N ASN A 162 -1.00 25.69 17.73
CA ASN A 162 -2.04 24.78 18.22
C ASN A 162 -2.77 24.11 17.05
N GLY A 163 -3.12 22.84 17.22
CA GLY A 163 -3.69 21.98 16.17
C GLY A 163 -2.66 21.36 15.22
N TYR A 164 -1.38 21.74 15.30
CA TYR A 164 -0.33 21.13 14.48
C TYR A 164 -0.24 19.62 14.72
N CYS A 165 -0.35 18.85 13.62
CA CYS A 165 -0.48 17.39 13.63
C CYS A 165 -1.59 16.84 14.55
N GLY A 166 -2.66 17.60 14.77
CA GLY A 166 -3.77 17.21 15.64
C GLY A 166 -3.50 17.33 17.14
N THR A 167 -2.43 18.04 17.52
CA THR A 167 -2.03 18.26 18.92
C THR A 167 -1.87 19.75 19.23
N ASN A 168 -2.01 20.11 20.49
CA ASN A 168 -1.70 21.42 21.02
C ASN A 168 -0.35 21.39 21.73
N TRP A 169 0.37 22.50 21.66
CA TRP A 169 1.76 22.59 22.07
C TRP A 169 1.93 23.73 23.05
N ASN A 170 2.38 23.42 24.26
CA ASN A 170 2.63 24.43 25.28
C ASN A 170 4.13 24.53 25.54
N ASN A 171 4.66 25.75 25.47
CA ASN A 171 6.09 26.07 25.56
C ASN A 171 6.96 25.29 24.56
N VAL A 172 6.45 25.00 23.36
CA VAL A 172 7.27 24.42 22.28
C VAL A 172 7.46 25.47 21.21
N ALA A 173 8.70 25.87 21.00
CA ALA A 173 9.12 26.75 19.93
C ALA A 173 9.77 25.95 18.80
N HIS A 174 9.89 26.58 17.64
CA HIS A 174 10.65 26.08 16.51
C HIS A 174 11.53 27.20 15.95
N MET A 175 12.63 26.81 15.32
CA MET A 175 13.49 27.74 14.57
C MET A 175 14.14 27.03 13.38
N HIS A 176 14.54 27.81 12.37
CA HIS A 176 15.28 27.26 11.24
C HIS A 176 16.69 26.84 11.69
N ILE A 177 17.26 25.80 11.05
CA ILE A 177 18.58 25.26 11.42
C ILE A 177 19.70 26.32 11.38
N SER A 178 19.63 27.27 10.44
CA SER A 178 20.60 28.36 10.36
C SER A 178 20.57 29.27 11.58
N THR A 179 19.37 29.53 12.12
CA THR A 179 19.20 30.33 13.34
C THR A 179 19.67 29.54 14.55
N ALA A 180 19.40 28.24 14.61
CA ALA A 180 19.96 27.36 15.65
C ALA A 180 21.49 27.42 15.69
N GLN A 181 22.16 27.43 14.53
CA GLN A 181 23.62 27.60 14.43
C GLN A 181 24.12 28.98 14.87
N GLU A 182 23.34 30.04 14.67
CA GLU A 182 23.67 31.39 15.17
C GLU A 182 23.57 31.46 16.70
N TYR A 183 22.55 30.83 17.29
CA TYR A 183 22.43 30.71 18.74
C TYR A 183 23.54 29.85 19.33
N ASP A 184 24.02 28.85 18.59
CA ASP A 184 25.11 28.01 19.05
C ASP A 184 26.41 28.82 19.27
N LYS A 185 26.70 29.74 18.35
CA LYS A 185 27.82 30.70 18.49
C LYS A 185 27.70 31.64 19.69
N GLN A 186 26.50 31.79 20.25
CA GLN A 186 26.21 32.60 21.43
C GLN A 186 26.27 31.80 22.74
N GLY A 187 26.69 30.54 22.70
CA GLY A 187 26.87 29.69 23.88
C GLY A 187 25.68 28.81 24.22
N TYR A 188 24.62 28.81 23.39
CA TYR A 188 23.63 27.73 23.40
C TYR A 188 24.26 26.50 22.72
N CYS A 189 23.82 25.28 22.99
CA CYS A 189 24.38 24.06 22.35
C CYS A 189 23.40 23.47 21.33
N PHE A 190 22.82 24.32 20.49
CA PHE A 190 21.89 23.90 19.43
C PHE A 190 22.59 23.27 18.22
N THR A 191 23.93 23.23 18.15
CA THR A 191 24.67 22.57 17.05
C THR A 191 24.30 21.10 16.88
N ASN A 192 23.84 20.43 17.94
CA ASN A 192 23.39 19.04 17.87
C ASN A 192 21.86 18.88 17.82
N ALA A 193 21.14 20.00 17.71
CA ALA A 193 19.72 19.99 17.51
C ALA A 193 19.43 19.64 16.05
N PHE A 194 19.00 18.40 15.82
CA PHE A 194 18.84 17.83 14.50
C PHE A 194 17.35 17.75 14.12
N SER A 195 17.03 17.95 12.83
CA SER A 195 15.77 17.48 12.24
C SER A 195 16.10 16.52 11.10
N PRO A 196 15.31 15.45 10.88
CA PRO A 196 15.51 14.55 9.75
C PRO A 196 15.58 15.24 8.38
N SER A 197 14.91 16.40 8.21
CA SER A 197 14.96 17.18 6.97
C SER A 197 16.00 18.30 6.97
N ASN A 198 16.69 18.54 8.09
CA ASN A 198 17.59 19.67 8.33
C ASN A 198 16.94 21.05 8.08
N LYS A 199 15.63 21.20 8.27
CA LYS A 199 14.95 22.50 8.09
C LYS A 199 14.67 23.21 9.40
N TYR A 200 13.92 22.56 10.28
CA TYR A 200 13.42 23.16 11.51
C TYR A 200 13.66 22.25 12.70
N VAL A 201 14.04 22.84 13.82
CA VAL A 201 14.20 22.18 15.09
C VAL A 201 13.11 22.67 16.02
N ALA A 202 12.42 21.77 16.73
CA ALA A 202 11.56 22.15 17.84
C ALA A 202 12.30 22.02 19.17
N PHE A 203 11.99 22.91 20.11
CA PHE A 203 12.64 22.97 21.40
C PHE A 203 11.72 23.58 22.45
N ASN A 204 12.05 23.41 23.73
CA ASN A 204 11.29 24.02 24.81
C ASN A 204 11.59 25.53 24.92
N SER A 205 10.55 26.34 24.78
CA SER A 205 10.65 27.80 24.71
C SER A 205 11.05 28.41 26.06
N GLY A 206 12.04 29.31 26.05
CA GLY A 206 12.54 30.00 27.24
C GLY A 206 13.16 29.09 28.30
N GLY A 207 13.58 27.86 27.95
CA GLY A 207 14.13 26.91 28.92
C GLY A 207 13.10 26.39 29.92
N ASN A 208 11.81 26.57 29.64
CA ASN A 208 10.71 26.12 30.51
C ASN A 208 10.34 24.67 30.23
N SER A 209 9.63 24.04 31.16
CA SER A 209 8.95 22.78 30.91
C SER A 209 7.91 22.92 29.79
N MET A 210 7.74 21.87 28.99
CA MET A 210 6.83 21.85 27.83
C MET A 210 5.82 20.72 27.91
N SER A 211 4.75 20.81 27.13
CA SER A 211 3.76 19.73 27.04
C SER A 211 3.08 19.65 25.68
N ILE A 212 2.62 18.45 25.38
CA ILE A 212 1.88 18.09 24.18
C ILE A 212 0.51 17.62 24.64
N LEU A 213 -0.53 18.23 24.12
CA LEU A 213 -1.91 17.95 24.50
C LEU A 213 -2.71 17.45 23.30
N SER A 214 -3.62 16.52 23.54
CA SER A 214 -4.57 16.06 22.54
C SER A 214 -5.51 17.21 22.17
N THR A 215 -5.86 17.32 20.90
CA THR A 215 -6.96 18.20 20.50
C THR A 215 -8.30 17.58 20.87
N THR A 216 -9.36 18.39 20.89
CA THR A 216 -10.75 17.94 21.11
C THR A 216 -11.16 16.81 20.16
N ASN A 217 -10.57 16.76 18.96
CA ASN A 217 -10.89 15.77 17.93
C ASN A 217 -10.20 14.42 18.16
N MET A 218 -9.02 14.40 18.79
CA MET A 218 -8.32 13.14 19.09
C MET A 218 -8.77 12.54 20.43
N LYS A 219 -9.17 13.35 21.43
CA LYS A 219 -9.58 12.98 22.82
C LYS A 219 -8.51 12.24 23.64
N THR A 220 -7.76 11.34 23.04
CA THR A 220 -6.62 10.56 23.55
C THR A 220 -5.65 10.27 22.42
N PHE A 221 -4.46 9.80 22.77
CA PHE A 221 -3.54 9.16 21.84
C PHE A 221 -2.67 8.15 22.60
N THR A 222 -1.91 7.37 21.85
CA THR A 222 -0.80 6.55 22.33
C THR A 222 0.51 7.22 21.93
N ALA A 223 1.42 7.40 22.88
CA ALA A 223 2.77 7.85 22.61
C ALA A 223 3.70 6.64 22.52
N GLU A 224 4.16 6.31 21.31
CA GLU A 224 5.08 5.18 21.10
C GLU A 224 6.50 5.57 21.53
N SER A 225 7.00 6.67 20.99
CA SER A 225 8.37 7.14 21.19
C SER A 225 8.57 8.59 20.79
N PHE A 226 9.68 9.19 21.22
CA PHE A 226 10.18 10.44 20.67
C PHE A 226 11.70 10.40 20.54
N GLU A 227 12.23 11.20 19.63
CA GLU A 227 13.67 11.39 19.41
C GLU A 227 14.04 12.80 19.84
N ALA A 228 15.02 12.92 20.73
CA ALA A 228 15.49 14.21 21.24
C ALA A 228 16.99 14.20 21.55
N SER A 229 17.57 15.40 21.62
CA SER A 229 18.93 15.65 22.11
C SER A 229 18.90 16.81 23.11
N SER A 230 19.92 16.89 23.96
CA SER A 230 20.14 18.06 24.81
C SER A 230 20.76 19.19 23.98
N ALA A 231 20.20 20.40 24.14
CA ALA A 231 20.64 21.62 23.46
C ALA A 231 21.44 22.57 24.39
N THR A 232 21.80 22.15 25.60
CA THR A 232 22.62 22.96 26.52
C THR A 232 23.80 22.21 27.14
N ASN A 233 23.60 20.96 27.57
CA ASN A 233 24.62 20.23 28.33
C ASN A 233 24.56 18.74 28.02
N ASN A 234 25.69 18.03 28.06
CA ASN A 234 25.63 16.58 28.22
C ASN A 234 24.99 16.20 29.57
N ASP A 235 24.42 15.00 29.61
CA ASP A 235 23.80 14.40 30.80
C ASP A 235 22.64 15.20 31.41
N LEU A 236 21.83 15.83 30.55
CA LEU A 236 20.63 16.52 30.97
C LEU A 236 19.57 15.52 31.47
N ASN A 237 19.35 15.54 32.78
CA ASN A 237 18.33 14.73 33.44
C ASN A 237 17.01 15.49 33.54
N PHE A 238 15.92 14.84 33.14
CA PHE A 238 14.57 15.37 33.29
C PHE A 238 13.55 14.24 33.38
N THR A 239 12.29 14.61 33.66
CA THR A 239 11.19 13.65 33.79
C THR A 239 10.15 13.89 32.71
N ILE A 240 9.57 12.80 32.21
CA ILE A 240 8.43 12.82 31.30
C ILE A 240 7.27 12.12 31.99
N SER A 241 6.11 12.76 32.00
CA SER A 241 4.89 12.20 32.55
C SER A 241 3.81 12.11 31.48
N ALA A 242 3.07 11.01 31.50
CA ALA A 242 1.84 10.83 30.77
C ALA A 242 0.66 11.14 31.70
N LEU A 243 -0.29 11.95 31.22
CA LEU A 243 -1.49 12.29 31.99
C LEU A 243 -2.77 11.97 31.22
N ARG A 244 -3.83 11.75 31.99
CA ARG A 244 -5.21 11.60 31.54
C ARG A 244 -6.11 12.47 32.40
N ASN A 245 -6.82 13.42 31.80
CA ASN A 245 -7.67 14.39 32.48
C ASN A 245 -6.94 15.09 33.65
N GLY A 246 -5.65 15.40 33.47
CA GLY A 246 -4.81 16.05 34.49
C GLY A 246 -4.22 15.11 35.55
N HIS A 247 -4.56 13.82 35.57
CA HIS A 247 -3.97 12.83 36.47
C HIS A 247 -2.79 12.11 35.82
N GLU A 248 -1.65 12.05 36.51
CA GLU A 248 -0.48 11.30 36.05
C GLU A 248 -0.77 9.79 36.06
N LEU A 249 -0.54 9.13 34.92
CA LEU A 249 -0.67 7.68 34.77
C LEU A 249 0.69 6.98 34.80
N CYS A 250 1.67 7.56 34.10
CA CYS A 250 3.01 7.01 33.96
C CYS A 250 4.05 8.11 34.05
N ARG A 251 5.26 7.75 34.46
CA ARG A 251 6.42 8.63 34.55
C ARG A 251 7.67 7.91 34.09
N LYS A 252 8.58 8.62 33.41
CA LYS A 252 9.90 8.12 33.02
C LYS A 252 10.97 9.18 33.23
N ALA A 253 12.04 8.82 33.94
CA ALA A 253 13.25 9.61 34.00
C ALA A 253 14.05 9.41 32.70
N VAL A 254 14.58 10.49 32.15
CA VAL A 254 15.35 10.50 30.91
C VAL A 254 16.63 11.29 31.12
N THR A 255 17.72 10.76 30.60
CA THR A 255 19.00 11.44 30.49
C THR A 255 19.31 11.65 29.02
N LEU A 256 19.49 12.90 28.60
CA LEU A 256 19.90 13.24 27.23
C LEU A 256 21.35 13.70 27.20
N THR A 257 22.08 13.21 26.22
CA THR A 257 23.35 13.80 25.81
C THR A 257 23.10 14.75 24.64
N ASN A 258 24.15 15.37 24.12
CA ASN A 258 24.05 16.11 22.87
C ASN A 258 23.77 15.20 21.66
N ALA A 259 23.89 13.87 21.76
CA ALA A 259 23.52 12.96 20.68
C ALA A 259 22.00 12.71 20.62
N LEU A 260 21.49 12.49 19.41
CA LEU A 260 20.10 12.12 19.21
C LEU A 260 19.80 10.78 19.90
N THR A 261 18.82 10.80 20.80
CA THR A 261 18.43 9.64 21.60
C THR A 261 16.97 9.30 21.33
N LEU A 262 16.70 8.04 20.99
CA LEU A 262 15.34 7.51 20.88
C LEU A 262 14.85 7.10 22.27
N ILE A 263 13.76 7.69 22.74
CA ILE A 263 13.09 7.32 23.98
C ILE A 263 11.78 6.61 23.67
N THR A 264 11.72 5.31 23.99
CA THR A 264 10.49 4.52 23.92
C THR A 264 9.60 4.77 25.13
N LEU A 265 8.31 5.01 24.90
CA LEU A 265 7.30 5.29 25.92
C LEU A 265 6.23 4.19 25.97
N ASN A 266 5.62 3.87 24.82
CA ASN A 266 4.49 2.92 24.69
C ASN A 266 3.33 3.21 25.65
N TRP A 267 3.01 4.48 25.87
CA TRP A 267 1.92 4.90 26.77
C TRP A 267 0.63 5.07 26.00
N THR A 268 -0.41 4.32 26.37
CA THR A 268 -1.71 4.30 25.70
C THR A 268 -2.76 5.09 26.49
N ASN A 269 -3.82 5.53 25.80
CA ASN A 269 -4.99 6.18 26.43
C ASN A 269 -4.63 7.42 27.27
N ILE A 270 -3.68 8.22 26.79
CA ILE A 270 -3.25 9.48 27.42
C ILE A 270 -3.80 10.66 26.62
N ASP A 271 -3.92 11.83 27.24
CA ASP A 271 -4.25 13.08 26.53
C ASP A 271 -3.15 14.15 26.64
N THR A 272 -2.17 13.94 27.53
CA THR A 272 -1.11 14.90 27.74
C THR A 272 0.22 14.18 27.96
N ILE A 273 1.28 14.67 27.31
CA ILE A 273 2.67 14.39 27.66
C ILE A 273 3.26 15.66 28.26
N ARG A 274 3.87 15.57 29.43
CA ARG A 274 4.55 16.69 30.10
C ARG A 274 6.03 16.39 30.25
N PHE A 275 6.87 17.33 29.85
CA PHE A 275 8.32 17.30 29.98
C PHE A 275 8.72 18.26 31.11
N GLN A 276 9.11 17.71 32.26
CA GLN A 276 9.59 18.47 33.42
C GLN A 276 11.09 18.69 33.30
N ILE A 277 11.46 19.72 32.54
CA ILE A 277 12.84 20.09 32.23
C ILE A 277 13.31 21.12 33.29
N PRO A 278 14.54 21.00 33.82
CA PRO A 278 15.12 22.02 34.69
C PRO A 278 15.13 23.40 34.02
N ALA A 279 14.97 24.46 34.82
CA ALA A 279 14.98 25.82 34.32
C ALA A 279 16.27 26.13 33.55
N GLU A 280 16.15 26.94 32.49
CA GLU A 280 17.26 27.37 31.63
C GLU A 280 18.01 26.22 30.93
N LYS A 281 17.40 25.03 30.89
CA LYS A 281 17.90 23.90 30.09
C LYS A 281 17.02 23.70 28.87
N TYR A 282 17.67 23.33 27.78
CA TYR A 282 17.01 23.19 26.50
C TYR A 282 17.15 21.76 25.98
N ILE A 283 16.07 21.23 25.45
CA ILE A 283 16.05 20.00 24.66
C ILE A 283 15.56 20.32 23.26
N ALA A 284 16.15 19.65 22.28
CA ALA A 284 15.71 19.66 20.90
C ALA A 284 14.93 18.38 20.62
N VAL A 285 13.70 18.50 20.10
CA VAL A 285 12.87 17.36 19.71
C VAL A 285 12.83 17.27 18.20
N SER A 286 13.23 16.13 17.68
CA SER A 286 13.34 15.88 16.23
C SER A 286 12.10 15.19 15.68
N ARG A 287 11.56 14.25 16.45
CA ARG A 287 10.46 13.37 16.00
C ARG A 287 9.62 12.91 17.18
N ILE A 288 8.31 12.79 16.96
CA ILE A 288 7.39 12.15 17.91
C ILE A 288 6.50 11.17 17.16
N ASN A 289 6.39 9.94 17.65
CA ASN A 289 5.53 8.91 17.09
C ASN A 289 4.28 8.76 17.97
N LEU A 290 3.14 9.22 17.47
CA LEU A 290 1.84 9.12 18.12
C LEU A 290 0.90 8.21 17.33
N LEU A 291 0.00 7.53 18.01
CA LEU A 291 -1.16 6.86 17.43
C LEU A 291 -2.43 7.50 18.00
N SER A 292 -3.30 8.10 17.17
CA SER A 292 -4.54 8.75 17.62
C SER A 292 -5.75 7.84 17.54
#